data_AF-A0A7C1IJ32-F1
#
_entry.id   AF-A0A7C1IJ32-F1
#
_cell.length_a   1.000
_cell.length_b   1.000
_cell.length_c   1.000
_cell.angle_alpha   90.00
_cell.angle_beta   90.00
_cell.angle_gamma   90.00
#
_symmetry.space_group_name_H-M   'P 1'
#
loop_
_entity.id
_entity.type
_entity.pdbx_description
1 polymer ?
#
loop_
_entity_poly.entity_id
_entity_poly.type
_entity_poly.pdbx_seq_one_letter_code
_entity_poly.pdbx_strand_id
1 'polypeptide(L)'
;ARREGGPFESIFDFCQRVDLKAVNKRMMESLIKSGAMDKFGERAQLLEGTDALINWAVAEEADRSRGQVSLFEAVADAGIASDFDATPTLPNVAPLSPYDRLQQEKELLGFYVSGHPLESHRRDVELFCTHTSDALEETSPETPVLMAGIIVAIRKITTKAGKAMAMVTLEDFAGSYGAVVFPDTYAAARECLETDCIVMIRGTRDREEAKVLVDEVIPIDQARQRLARAVDVRVLSRVLDDSGVDELKQMISINGGTLPVFLSVATKGHGTLRFRIQGSSVNPTDEFIAKLEAHSAVEDVTLEAIELKREEQPNGRRRRQNGNRNAYAVGA
;
A
#
# COMPACT_ATOMS: atom_id res chain seq x y z
N ALA A 1 4.33 -20.77 32.61
CA ALA A 1 3.11 -20.02 32.21
C ALA A 1 2.23 -20.76 31.18
N ARG A 2 2.40 -20.62 29.85
CA ARG A 2 1.45 -21.21 28.86
C ARG A 2 1.48 -22.75 28.81
N ARG A 3 2.67 -23.36 28.86
CA ARG A 3 2.79 -24.84 28.81
C ARG A 3 2.16 -25.53 30.02
N GLU A 4 2.20 -24.89 31.19
CA GLU A 4 1.69 -25.45 32.45
C GLU A 4 0.21 -25.12 32.67
N GLY A 5 -0.22 -23.90 32.33
CA GLY A 5 -1.58 -23.42 32.60
C GLY A 5 -2.48 -23.29 31.37
N GLY A 6 -2.06 -23.78 30.19
CA GLY A 6 -2.84 -23.67 28.96
C GLY A 6 -2.77 -22.29 28.26
N PRO A 7 -3.59 -22.06 27.22
CA PRO A 7 -3.65 -20.77 26.52
C PRO A 7 -4.04 -19.62 27.45
N PHE A 8 -3.70 -18.39 27.08
CA PHE A 8 -4.13 -17.21 27.81
C PHE A 8 -5.53 -16.81 27.35
N GLU A 9 -6.42 -16.52 28.30
CA GLU A 9 -7.83 -16.19 28.02
C GLU A 9 -8.05 -14.68 27.83
N SER A 10 -7.27 -13.86 28.53
CA SER A 10 -7.31 -12.40 28.45
C SER A 10 -5.92 -11.80 28.69
N ILE A 11 -5.77 -10.49 28.43
CA ILE A 11 -4.54 -9.77 28.78
C ILE A 11 -4.30 -9.77 30.30
N PHE A 12 -5.37 -9.80 31.09
CA PHE A 12 -5.31 -9.88 32.56
C PHE A 12 -4.80 -11.25 33.01
N ASP A 13 -5.31 -12.33 32.43
CA ASP A 13 -4.83 -13.70 32.67
C ASP A 13 -3.35 -13.85 32.28
N PHE A 14 -2.94 -13.22 31.17
CA PHE A 14 -1.53 -13.14 30.80
C PHE A 14 -0.70 -12.46 31.90
N CYS A 15 -1.07 -11.25 32.32
CA CYS A 15 -0.32 -10.49 33.33
C CYS A 15 -0.25 -11.17 34.71
N GLN A 16 -1.28 -11.94 35.10
CA GLN A 16 -1.27 -12.69 36.36
C GLN A 16 -0.39 -13.95 36.34
N ARG A 17 -0.14 -14.53 35.14
CA ARG A 17 0.53 -15.83 34.99
C ARG A 17 1.98 -15.72 34.54
N VAL A 18 2.43 -14.55 34.11
CA VAL A 18 3.81 -14.30 33.68
C VAL A 18 4.58 -13.57 34.77
N ASP A 19 5.88 -13.84 34.87
CA ASP A 19 6.75 -13.08 35.75
C ASP A 19 6.98 -11.67 35.18
N LEU A 20 6.38 -10.66 35.81
CA LEU A 20 6.49 -9.25 35.40
C LEU A 20 7.91 -8.68 35.58
N LYS A 21 8.80 -9.36 36.31
CA LYS A 21 10.24 -9.00 36.35
C LYS A 21 10.92 -9.36 35.03
N ALA A 22 10.51 -10.47 34.42
CA ALA A 22 10.99 -10.88 33.10
C ALA A 22 10.24 -10.15 31.97
N VAL A 23 8.93 -9.95 32.13
CA VAL A 23 8.06 -9.25 31.18
C VAL A 23 7.77 -7.83 31.69
N ASN A 24 8.77 -6.96 31.56
CA ASN A 24 8.63 -5.56 31.94
C ASN A 24 7.78 -4.76 30.93
N LYS A 25 7.47 -3.50 31.25
CA LYS A 25 6.67 -2.59 30.39
C LYS A 25 7.14 -2.58 28.93
N ARG A 26 8.45 -2.48 28.69
CA ARG A 26 9.00 -2.47 27.33
C ARG A 26 8.71 -3.78 26.60
N MET A 27 8.81 -4.91 27.29
CA MET A 27 8.47 -6.22 26.70
C MET A 27 6.97 -6.32 26.40
N MET A 28 6.11 -5.84 27.30
CA MET A 28 4.66 -5.76 27.06
C MET A 28 4.33 -4.94 25.81
N GLU A 29 4.88 -3.73 25.71
CA GLU A 29 4.70 -2.86 24.55
C GLU A 29 5.18 -3.54 23.25
N SER A 30 6.32 -4.24 23.28
CA SER A 30 6.79 -5.02 22.13
C SER A 30 5.84 -6.16 21.76
N LEU A 31 5.32 -6.91 22.73
CA LEU A 31 4.36 -7.99 22.46
C LEU A 31 3.06 -7.45 21.85
N ILE A 32 2.62 -6.25 22.27
CA ILE A 32 1.45 -5.58 21.69
C ILE A 32 1.76 -5.09 20.27
N LYS A 33 2.87 -4.37 20.08
CA LYS A 33 3.29 -3.80 18.78
C LYS A 33 3.56 -4.86 17.71
N SER A 34 4.06 -6.04 18.11
CA SER A 34 4.27 -7.18 17.19
C SER A 34 2.98 -7.92 16.82
N GLY A 35 1.85 -7.60 17.45
CA GLY A 35 0.57 -8.27 17.22
C GLY A 35 0.35 -9.56 18.00
N ALA A 36 1.29 -9.96 18.86
CA ALA A 36 1.15 -11.17 19.67
C ALA A 36 -0.06 -11.11 20.63
N MET A 37 -0.54 -9.90 20.93
CA MET A 37 -1.64 -9.63 21.87
C MET A 37 -2.95 -9.21 21.18
N ASP A 38 -3.04 -9.23 19.84
CA ASP A 38 -4.22 -8.73 19.09
C ASP A 38 -5.52 -9.45 19.44
N LYS A 39 -5.45 -10.69 19.92
CA LYS A 39 -6.62 -11.45 20.40
C LYS A 39 -7.27 -10.83 21.65
N PHE A 40 -6.53 -10.03 22.43
CA PHE A 40 -6.97 -9.53 23.72
C PHE A 40 -7.51 -8.10 23.70
N GLY A 41 -7.47 -7.43 22.55
CA GLY A 41 -7.99 -6.07 22.39
C GLY A 41 -7.28 -5.29 21.29
N GLU A 42 -7.75 -4.07 21.05
CA GLU A 42 -7.12 -3.16 20.10
C GLU A 42 -5.74 -2.71 20.62
N ARG A 43 -4.73 -2.70 19.74
CA ARG A 43 -3.35 -2.34 20.12
C ARG A 43 -3.27 -0.97 20.81
N ALA A 44 -4.03 0.02 20.33
CA ALA A 44 -4.10 1.35 20.94
C ALA A 44 -4.57 1.28 22.40
N GLN A 45 -5.63 0.51 22.67
CA GLN A 45 -6.19 0.34 24.00
C GLN A 45 -5.23 -0.41 24.93
N LEU A 46 -4.58 -1.46 24.42
CA LEU A 46 -3.60 -2.24 25.16
C LEU A 46 -2.35 -1.42 25.50
N LEU A 47 -1.85 -0.62 24.55
CA LEU A 47 -0.69 0.27 24.76
C LEU A 47 -1.00 1.34 25.81
N GLU A 48 -2.12 2.06 25.65
CA GLU A 48 -2.54 3.09 26.61
C GLU A 48 -2.81 2.50 27.99
N GLY A 49 -3.43 1.31 28.04
CA GLY A 49 -3.73 0.60 29.27
C GLY A 49 -2.54 -0.13 29.91
N THR A 50 -1.37 -0.17 29.27
CA THR A 50 -0.24 -1.03 29.72
C THR A 50 0.20 -0.70 31.14
N ASP A 51 0.31 0.58 31.50
CA ASP A 51 0.70 0.98 32.86
C ASP A 51 -0.32 0.55 33.91
N ALA A 52 -1.61 0.74 33.61
CA ALA A 52 -2.69 0.34 34.50
C ALA A 52 -2.73 -1.19 34.68
N LEU A 53 -2.54 -1.94 33.59
CA LEU A 53 -2.49 -3.41 33.60
C LEU A 53 -1.35 -3.94 34.47
N ILE A 54 -0.14 -3.39 34.33
CA ILE A 54 1.02 -3.81 35.13
C ILE A 54 0.81 -3.48 36.60
N ASN A 55 0.36 -2.26 36.91
CA ASN A 55 0.11 -1.84 38.29
C ASN A 55 -0.97 -2.71 38.96
N TRP A 56 -2.04 -3.02 38.24
CA TRP A 56 -3.08 -3.92 38.72
C TRP A 56 -2.53 -5.32 39.00
N ALA A 57 -1.76 -5.90 38.07
CA ALA A 57 -1.22 -7.25 38.25
C ALA A 57 -0.23 -7.35 39.41
N VAL A 58 0.58 -6.30 39.65
CA VAL A 58 1.46 -6.20 40.82
C VAL A 58 0.67 -6.11 42.13
N ALA A 59 -0.41 -5.33 42.15
CA ALA A 59 -1.28 -5.22 43.31
C ALA A 59 -1.97 -6.57 43.62
N GLU A 60 -2.44 -7.26 42.59
CA GLU A 60 -3.09 -8.57 42.70
C GLU A 60 -2.13 -9.65 43.22
N GLU A 61 -0.88 -9.67 42.75
CA GLU A 61 0.16 -10.56 43.26
C GLU A 61 0.47 -10.28 44.74
N ALA A 62 0.57 -8.99 45.11
CA ALA A 62 0.79 -8.57 46.48
C ALA A 62 -0.39 -9.00 47.39
N ASP A 63 -1.62 -8.79 46.96
CA ASP A 63 -2.81 -9.17 47.71
C ASP A 63 -2.98 -10.69 47.80
N ARG A 64 -2.62 -11.45 46.75
CA ARG A 64 -2.55 -12.92 46.83
C ARG A 64 -1.51 -13.39 47.83
N SER A 65 -0.32 -12.77 47.86
CA SER A 65 0.73 -13.12 48.81
C SER A 65 0.34 -12.77 50.26
N ARG A 66 -0.38 -11.67 50.48
CA ARG A 66 -0.93 -11.26 51.78
C ARG A 66 -2.11 -12.13 52.21
N GLY A 67 -3.01 -12.43 51.27
CA GLY A 67 -4.17 -13.30 51.45
C GLY A 67 -3.76 -14.73 51.77
N GLN A 68 -2.64 -15.23 51.24
CA GLN A 68 -2.10 -16.53 51.64
C GLN A 68 -1.57 -16.57 53.08
N VAL A 69 -1.25 -15.41 53.69
CA VAL A 69 -0.90 -15.30 55.11
C VAL A 69 -2.16 -15.09 55.96
N SER A 70 -3.14 -14.32 55.48
CA SER A 70 -4.34 -13.96 56.25
C SER A 70 -5.49 -14.97 56.18
N LEU A 71 -5.67 -15.71 55.07
CA LEU A 71 -6.71 -16.74 54.95
C LEU A 71 -6.37 -18.00 55.74
N PHE A 72 -5.09 -18.33 55.96
CA PHE A 72 -4.76 -19.44 56.87
C PHE A 72 -5.05 -19.11 58.35
N GLU A 73 -5.21 -17.84 58.70
CA GLU A 73 -5.66 -17.38 60.01
C GLU A 73 -7.19 -17.14 60.08
N ALA A 74 -7.84 -16.78 58.98
CA ALA A 74 -9.26 -16.40 58.95
C ALA A 74 -10.24 -17.43 58.35
N VAL A 75 -9.78 -18.40 57.55
CA VAL A 75 -10.66 -19.44 56.91
C VAL A 75 -11.11 -20.51 57.90
N ALA A 76 -10.59 -20.50 59.13
CA ALA A 76 -11.14 -21.34 60.19
C ALA A 76 -12.57 -20.91 60.60
N ASP A 77 -13.06 -19.68 60.30
CA ASP A 77 -14.26 -19.17 60.97
C ASP A 77 -15.31 -18.40 60.14
N ALA A 78 -15.12 -18.13 58.84
CA ALA A 78 -16.17 -17.42 58.09
C ALA A 78 -16.20 -17.77 56.59
N GLY A 79 -17.12 -18.66 56.22
CA GLY A 79 -17.44 -18.98 54.82
C GLY A 79 -18.13 -17.82 54.09
N ILE A 80 -17.36 -16.78 53.75
CA ILE A 80 -17.84 -15.61 53.00
C ILE A 80 -17.06 -15.55 51.69
N ALA A 81 -17.77 -15.71 50.57
CA ALA A 81 -17.26 -15.43 49.23
C ALA A 81 -17.07 -13.92 49.08
N SER A 82 -15.88 -13.50 48.66
CA SER A 82 -15.47 -12.10 48.63
C SER A 82 -15.56 -11.51 47.20
N ASP A 83 -16.34 -10.44 47.05
CA ASP A 83 -16.55 -9.62 45.83
C ASP A 83 -15.31 -8.77 45.44
N PHE A 84 -14.14 -9.38 45.21
CA PHE A 84 -12.88 -8.65 44.92
C PHE A 84 -12.46 -8.55 43.43
N ASP A 85 -13.24 -9.07 42.48
CA ASP A 85 -12.84 -9.10 41.07
C ASP A 85 -13.21 -7.81 40.30
N ALA A 86 -12.69 -6.66 40.73
CA ALA A 86 -12.75 -5.45 39.91
C ALA A 86 -11.58 -5.42 38.91
N THR A 87 -11.63 -6.30 37.90
CA THR A 87 -10.69 -6.22 36.78
C THR A 87 -10.84 -4.84 36.11
N PRO A 88 -9.76 -4.05 35.95
CA PRO A 88 -9.87 -2.73 35.37
C PRO A 88 -10.31 -2.82 33.91
N THR A 89 -11.08 -1.83 33.45
CA THR A 89 -11.48 -1.75 32.04
C THR A 89 -10.38 -1.11 31.22
N LEU A 90 -10.16 -1.62 30.01
CA LEU A 90 -9.22 -1.00 29.08
C LEU A 90 -9.75 0.38 28.63
N PRO A 91 -8.87 1.37 28.43
CA PRO A 91 -9.27 2.69 28.00
C PRO A 91 -9.92 2.63 26.62
N ASN A 92 -11.01 3.37 26.42
CA ASN A 92 -11.64 3.47 25.12
C ASN A 92 -10.94 4.56 24.29
N VAL A 93 -10.00 4.14 23.45
CA VAL A 93 -9.25 5.01 22.53
C VAL A 93 -9.48 4.60 21.08
N ALA A 94 -9.28 5.56 20.16
CA ALA A 94 -9.37 5.29 18.73
C ALA A 94 -8.36 4.20 18.31
N PRO A 95 -8.74 3.26 17.43
CA PRO A 95 -7.82 2.28 16.88
C PRO A 95 -6.63 2.95 16.15
N LEU A 96 -5.49 2.26 16.12
CA LEU A 96 -4.37 2.68 15.27
C LEU A 96 -4.79 2.66 13.80
N SER A 97 -4.28 3.61 13.02
CA SER A 97 -4.43 3.50 11.57
C SER A 97 -3.71 2.23 11.06
N PRO A 98 -4.17 1.63 9.94
CA PRO A 98 -3.46 0.51 9.33
C PRO A 98 -1.98 0.82 9.05
N TYR A 99 -1.68 2.06 8.66
CA TYR A 99 -0.31 2.53 8.43
C TYR A 99 0.52 2.50 9.72
N ASP A 100 0.03 3.08 10.82
CA ASP A 100 0.76 3.12 12.10
C ASP A 100 0.99 1.70 12.64
N ARG A 101 0.01 0.81 12.45
CA ARG A 101 0.11 -0.60 12.83
C ARG A 101 1.22 -1.32 12.07
N LEU A 102 1.30 -1.11 10.75
CA LEU A 102 2.35 -1.67 9.90
C LEU A 102 3.72 -1.09 10.25
N GLN A 103 3.81 0.21 10.53
CA GLN A 103 5.04 0.86 10.97
C GLN A 103 5.55 0.27 12.29
N GLN A 104 4.68 0.04 13.28
CA GLN A 104 5.06 -0.61 14.53
C GLN A 104 5.58 -2.04 14.32
N GLU A 105 5.01 -2.80 13.39
CA GLU A 105 5.51 -4.13 13.02
C GLU A 105 6.88 -4.04 12.37
N LYS A 106 7.07 -3.09 11.45
CA LYS A 106 8.35 -2.87 10.77
C LYS A 106 9.46 -2.46 11.75
N GLU A 107 9.18 -1.52 12.64
CA GLU A 107 10.15 -1.05 13.65
C GLU A 107 10.59 -2.16 14.59
N LEU A 108 9.65 -3.03 15.00
CA LEU A 108 9.92 -4.04 16.02
C LEU A 108 10.46 -5.36 15.44
N LEU A 109 9.88 -5.81 14.32
CA LEU A 109 10.16 -7.11 13.70
C LEU A 109 11.13 -6.99 12.52
N GLY A 110 11.25 -5.81 11.93
CA GLY A 110 12.04 -5.56 10.71
C GLY A 110 11.28 -5.84 9.41
N PHE A 111 10.04 -6.34 9.48
CA PHE A 111 9.19 -6.65 8.33
C PHE A 111 7.70 -6.53 8.68
N TYR A 112 6.85 -6.44 7.66
CA TYR A 112 5.39 -6.34 7.81
C TYR A 112 4.77 -7.74 7.95
N VAL A 113 3.90 -7.95 8.94
CA VAL A 113 3.27 -9.26 9.20
C VAL A 113 1.80 -9.25 8.83
N SER A 114 1.09 -8.19 9.18
CA SER A 114 -0.36 -8.11 9.05
C SER A 114 -0.85 -7.71 7.65
N GLY A 115 0.03 -7.20 6.80
CA GLY A 115 -0.30 -6.80 5.42
C GLY A 115 0.87 -6.09 4.74
N HIS A 116 0.69 -5.68 3.48
CA HIS A 116 1.69 -4.94 2.70
C HIS A 116 1.25 -3.48 2.57
N PRO A 117 2.12 -2.46 2.77
CA PRO A 117 1.71 -1.05 2.65
C PRO A 117 1.09 -0.67 1.29
N LEU A 118 1.54 -1.33 0.22
CA LEU A 118 1.00 -1.21 -1.14
C LEU A 118 -0.45 -1.67 -1.28
N GLU A 119 -1.01 -2.41 -0.31
CA GLU A 119 -2.38 -2.95 -0.35
C GLU A 119 -3.43 -1.86 -0.55
N SER A 120 -3.25 -0.72 0.12
CA SER A 120 -4.10 0.46 -0.03
C SER A 120 -4.19 1.00 -1.46
N HIS A 121 -3.19 0.68 -2.29
CA HIS A 121 -3.06 1.10 -3.68
C HIS A 121 -3.17 -0.07 -4.67
N ARG A 122 -3.67 -1.24 -4.24
CA ARG A 122 -3.78 -2.44 -5.09
C ARG A 122 -4.46 -2.15 -6.44
N ARG A 123 -5.60 -1.45 -6.41
CA ARG A 123 -6.36 -1.09 -7.62
C ARG A 123 -5.53 -0.29 -8.63
N ASP A 124 -4.70 0.63 -8.13
CA ASP A 124 -3.83 1.45 -8.97
C ASP A 124 -2.67 0.63 -9.55
N VAL A 125 -2.07 -0.23 -8.72
CA VAL A 125 -0.99 -1.13 -9.15
C VAL A 125 -1.48 -2.09 -10.24
N GLU A 126 -2.61 -2.77 -10.01
CA GLU A 126 -3.18 -3.70 -10.99
C GLU A 126 -3.61 -3.02 -12.29
N LEU A 127 -4.02 -1.76 -12.21
CA LEU A 127 -4.43 -0.99 -13.38
C LEU A 127 -3.24 -0.47 -14.20
N PHE A 128 -2.23 0.10 -13.56
CA PHE A 128 -1.16 0.83 -14.23
C PHE A 128 0.10 0.00 -14.45
N CYS A 129 0.43 -0.92 -13.54
CA CYS A 129 1.67 -1.68 -13.67
C CYS A 129 1.58 -2.70 -14.80
N THR A 130 2.69 -2.83 -15.52
CA THR A 130 2.83 -3.77 -16.64
C THR A 130 3.56 -5.04 -16.25
N HIS A 131 4.37 -4.97 -15.21
CA HIS A 131 5.22 -6.06 -14.73
C HIS A 131 5.29 -6.00 -13.20
N THR A 132 5.62 -7.14 -12.61
CA THR A 132 5.91 -7.36 -11.19
C THR A 132 7.37 -7.81 -11.02
N SER A 133 7.87 -7.82 -9.79
CA SER A 133 9.28 -8.11 -9.52
C SER A 133 9.72 -9.50 -9.99
N ASP A 134 8.84 -10.49 -9.89
CA ASP A 134 9.08 -11.89 -10.29
C ASP A 134 9.19 -12.06 -11.81
N ALA A 135 8.48 -11.23 -12.59
CA ALA A 135 8.56 -11.24 -14.04
C ALA A 135 9.82 -10.55 -14.59
N LEU A 136 10.54 -9.78 -13.77
CA LEU A 136 11.62 -8.91 -14.24
C LEU A 136 12.81 -9.71 -14.78
N GLU A 137 13.11 -10.88 -14.22
CA GLU A 137 14.22 -11.73 -14.65
C GLU A 137 13.99 -12.33 -16.04
N GLU A 138 12.74 -12.72 -16.35
CA GLU A 138 12.35 -13.28 -17.64
C GLU A 138 12.02 -12.22 -18.70
N THR A 139 11.85 -10.96 -18.27
CA THR A 139 11.58 -9.84 -19.16
C THR A 139 12.77 -9.56 -20.07
N SER A 140 12.49 -9.44 -21.37
CA SER A 140 13.54 -9.17 -22.36
C SER A 140 14.28 -7.85 -22.06
N PRO A 141 15.61 -7.80 -22.25
CA PRO A 141 16.39 -6.56 -22.14
C PRO A 141 15.76 -5.39 -22.91
N GLU A 142 15.91 -4.18 -22.36
CA GLU A 142 15.43 -2.93 -22.93
C GLU A 142 13.90 -2.82 -23.09
N THR A 143 13.15 -3.77 -22.53
CA THR A 143 11.68 -3.69 -22.53
C THR A 143 11.24 -2.52 -21.63
N PRO A 144 10.34 -1.63 -22.11
CA PRO A 144 9.72 -0.63 -21.26
C PRO A 144 8.86 -1.28 -20.18
N VAL A 145 9.05 -0.84 -18.94
CA VAL A 145 8.32 -1.34 -17.77
C VAL A 145 7.75 -0.18 -16.96
N LEU A 146 6.62 -0.46 -16.33
CA LEU A 146 5.99 0.38 -15.32
C LEU A 146 5.65 -0.52 -14.15
N MET A 147 6.28 -0.27 -13.01
CA MET A 147 6.21 -1.11 -11.81
C MET A 147 5.95 -0.22 -10.59
N ALA A 148 5.31 -0.76 -9.56
CA ALA A 148 5.10 -0.07 -8.30
C ALA A 148 5.93 -0.72 -7.21
N GLY A 149 6.13 -0.03 -6.10
CA GLY A 149 6.70 -0.64 -4.91
C GLY A 149 6.92 0.37 -3.79
N ILE A 150 7.13 -0.17 -2.60
CA ILE A 150 7.62 0.60 -1.45
C ILE A 150 9.15 0.62 -1.48
N ILE A 151 9.74 1.80 -1.28
CA ILE A 151 11.19 1.94 -1.23
C ILE A 151 11.72 1.40 0.10
N VAL A 152 12.49 0.31 0.05
CA VAL A 152 13.05 -0.33 1.25
C VAL A 152 14.52 0.03 1.49
N ALA A 153 15.25 0.44 0.45
CA ALA A 153 16.63 0.89 0.58
C ALA A 153 17.03 1.87 -0.51
N ILE A 154 17.87 2.84 -0.16
CA ILE A 154 18.44 3.81 -1.09
C ILE A 154 19.95 3.92 -0.86
N ARG A 155 20.73 3.65 -1.90
CA ARG A 155 22.17 3.89 -1.92
C ARG A 155 22.49 5.05 -2.86
N LYS A 156 22.79 6.20 -2.27
CA LYS A 156 23.23 7.39 -3.00
C LYS A 156 24.66 7.20 -3.51
N ILE A 157 24.88 7.53 -4.77
CA ILE A 157 26.17 7.39 -5.46
C ILE A 157 26.47 8.71 -6.17
N THR A 158 27.67 9.24 -5.97
CA THR A 158 28.15 10.37 -6.77
C THR A 158 28.89 9.84 -7.98
N THR A 159 28.43 10.23 -9.17
CA THR A 159 29.08 9.87 -10.44
C THR A 159 30.47 10.51 -10.54
N LYS A 160 31.31 10.02 -11.46
CA LYS A 160 32.63 10.62 -11.75
C LYS A 160 32.54 12.10 -12.17
N ALA A 161 31.40 12.51 -12.73
CA ALA A 161 31.12 13.90 -13.11
C ALA A 161 30.60 14.76 -11.93
N GLY A 162 30.56 14.23 -10.71
CA GLY A 162 30.11 14.95 -9.52
C GLY A 162 28.59 15.04 -9.34
N LYS A 163 27.79 14.52 -10.27
CA LYS A 163 26.32 14.47 -10.13
C LYS A 163 25.89 13.29 -9.26
N ALA A 164 24.87 13.47 -8.42
CA ALA A 164 24.29 12.42 -7.59
C ALA A 164 23.32 11.53 -8.39
N MET A 165 23.35 10.23 -8.14
CA MET A 165 22.40 9.21 -8.61
C MET A 165 22.05 8.27 -7.45
N ALA A 166 21.08 7.37 -7.64
CA ALA A 166 20.72 6.40 -6.61
C ALA A 166 20.51 4.99 -7.19
N MET A 167 20.95 3.99 -6.43
CA MET A 167 20.44 2.63 -6.54
C MET A 167 19.35 2.48 -5.49
N VAL A 168 18.15 2.09 -5.91
CA VAL A 168 16.97 1.96 -5.07
C VAL A 168 16.54 0.50 -5.07
N THR A 169 16.17 -0.03 -3.92
CA THR A 169 15.51 -1.33 -3.80
C THR A 169 14.05 -1.08 -3.45
N LEU A 170 13.16 -1.67 -4.23
CA LEU A 170 11.71 -1.58 -4.03
C LEU A 170 11.14 -2.96 -3.75
N GLU A 171 10.05 -2.99 -3.01
CA GLU A 171 9.26 -4.20 -2.73
C GLU A 171 7.83 -4.03 -3.27
N ASP A 172 7.35 -5.01 -4.02
CA ASP A 172 5.98 -5.11 -4.51
C ASP A 172 5.29 -6.35 -3.93
N PHE A 173 4.12 -6.71 -4.45
CA PHE A 173 3.37 -7.88 -3.96
C PHE A 173 4.04 -9.24 -4.27
N ALA A 174 4.97 -9.28 -5.22
CA ALA A 174 5.65 -10.50 -5.67
C ALA A 174 7.05 -10.67 -5.05
N GLY A 175 7.69 -9.57 -4.64
CA GLY A 175 9.01 -9.61 -4.03
C GLY A 175 9.74 -8.28 -4.14
N SER A 176 11.07 -8.33 -4.23
CA SER A 176 11.91 -7.13 -4.32
C SER A 176 12.61 -7.02 -5.65
N TYR A 177 12.78 -5.80 -6.15
CA TYR A 177 13.53 -5.50 -7.37
C TYR A 177 14.42 -4.26 -7.21
N GLY A 178 15.49 -4.20 -8.00
CA GLY A 178 16.41 -3.07 -8.02
C GLY A 178 16.06 -2.07 -9.11
N ALA A 179 16.27 -0.79 -8.82
CA ALA A 179 16.11 0.29 -9.77
C ALA A 179 17.32 1.24 -9.72
N VAL A 180 17.72 1.77 -10.87
CA VAL A 180 18.81 2.73 -11.02
C VAL A 180 18.23 4.06 -11.46
N VAL A 181 18.32 5.06 -10.59
CA VAL A 181 17.84 6.42 -10.85
C VAL A 181 19.02 7.29 -11.24
N PHE A 182 19.12 7.59 -12.53
CA PHE A 182 20.20 8.43 -13.09
C PHE A 182 20.09 9.89 -12.62
N PRO A 183 21.17 10.69 -12.74
CA PRO A 183 21.23 11.98 -12.09
C PRO A 183 20.12 12.98 -12.39
N ASP A 184 19.68 13.06 -13.64
CA ASP A 184 18.66 14.03 -14.03
C ASP A 184 17.29 13.61 -13.46
N THR A 185 16.97 12.31 -13.49
CA THR A 185 15.79 11.72 -12.84
C THR A 185 15.86 11.83 -11.32
N TYR A 186 17.03 11.60 -10.71
CA TYR A 186 17.24 11.69 -9.27
C TYR A 186 17.04 13.13 -8.77
N ALA A 187 17.50 14.12 -9.54
CA ALA A 187 17.27 15.53 -9.21
C ALA A 187 15.78 15.89 -9.25
N ALA A 188 15.03 15.36 -10.22
CA ALA A 188 13.58 15.60 -10.35
C ALA A 188 12.75 14.87 -9.29
N ALA A 189 13.18 13.68 -8.86
CA ALA A 189 12.46 12.80 -7.94
C ALA A 189 12.97 12.86 -6.50
N ARG A 190 13.83 13.82 -6.15
CA ARG A 190 14.54 13.82 -4.86
C ARG A 190 13.59 13.80 -3.66
N GLU A 191 12.45 14.47 -3.75
CA GLU A 191 11.47 14.60 -2.67
C GLU A 191 10.65 13.32 -2.45
N CYS A 192 10.58 12.43 -3.43
CA CYS A 192 9.84 11.16 -3.33
C CYS A 192 10.75 9.93 -3.23
N LEU A 193 12.07 10.12 -3.21
CA LEU A 193 13.06 9.06 -3.02
C LEU A 193 13.51 9.00 -1.56
N GLU A 194 12.60 8.55 -0.71
CA GLU A 194 12.83 8.23 0.70
C GLU A 194 12.34 6.82 1.02
N THR A 195 12.87 6.22 2.09
CA THR A 195 12.39 4.91 2.55
C THR A 195 10.93 5.01 2.97
N ASP A 196 10.20 3.92 2.80
CA ASP A 196 8.77 3.80 3.08
C ASP A 196 7.83 4.62 2.17
N CYS A 197 8.37 5.42 1.25
CA CYS A 197 7.58 6.01 0.17
C CYS A 197 7.12 4.94 -0.82
N ILE A 198 5.85 5.03 -1.21
CA ILE A 198 5.26 4.20 -2.25
C ILE A 198 5.30 4.97 -3.56
N VAL A 199 5.95 4.38 -4.56
CA VAL A 199 6.14 5.01 -5.87
C VAL A 199 5.82 4.04 -7.00
N MET A 200 5.43 4.60 -8.14
CA MET A 200 5.50 3.93 -9.43
C MET A 200 6.74 4.40 -10.18
N ILE A 201 7.45 3.45 -10.78
CA ILE A 201 8.66 3.68 -11.55
C ILE A 201 8.39 3.30 -13.00
N ARG A 202 8.57 4.28 -13.89
CA ARG A 202 8.62 4.07 -15.33
C ARG A 202 10.08 4.00 -15.77
N GLY A 203 10.40 3.01 -16.57
CA GLY A 203 11.76 2.81 -17.02
C GLY A 203 11.90 1.71 -18.04
N THR A 204 13.12 1.24 -18.21
CA THR A 204 13.46 0.13 -19.09
C THR A 204 14.18 -0.97 -18.33
N ARG A 205 13.96 -2.21 -18.73
CA ARG A 205 14.68 -3.38 -18.23
C ARG A 205 16.16 -3.27 -18.61
N ASP A 206 17.05 -3.24 -17.63
CA ASP A 206 18.50 -3.25 -17.85
C ASP A 206 18.97 -4.49 -18.65
N ARG A 207 20.09 -4.37 -19.36
CA ARG A 207 20.61 -5.45 -20.22
C ARG A 207 21.31 -6.57 -19.46
N GLU A 208 21.95 -6.26 -18.35
CA GLU A 208 22.89 -7.17 -17.67
C GLU A 208 22.30 -7.74 -16.39
N GLU A 209 21.71 -6.89 -15.54
CA GLU A 209 21.19 -7.28 -14.22
C GLU A 209 19.68 -7.10 -14.17
N ALA A 210 18.93 -7.92 -13.41
CA ALA A 210 17.49 -7.82 -13.12
C ALA A 210 17.06 -6.52 -12.42
N LYS A 211 17.24 -5.39 -13.11
CA LYS A 211 16.99 -4.03 -12.63
C LYS A 211 16.24 -3.18 -13.64
N VAL A 212 15.62 -2.12 -13.13
CA VAL A 212 14.95 -1.08 -13.93
C VAL A 212 15.85 0.14 -14.02
N LEU A 213 16.15 0.59 -15.24
CA LEU A 213 16.76 1.89 -15.50
C LEU A 213 15.64 2.94 -15.51
N VAL A 214 15.65 3.86 -14.55
CA VAL A 214 14.49 4.70 -14.26
C VAL A 214 14.50 5.98 -15.09
N ASP A 215 13.44 6.14 -15.89
CA ASP A 215 13.16 7.34 -16.65
C ASP A 215 12.33 8.34 -15.84
N GLU A 216 11.40 7.83 -15.02
CA GLU A 216 10.50 8.65 -14.22
C GLU A 216 10.08 7.95 -12.92
N VAL A 217 10.04 8.71 -11.82
CA VAL A 217 9.46 8.28 -10.54
C VAL A 217 8.18 9.07 -10.32
N ILE A 218 7.09 8.37 -10.03
CA ILE A 218 5.76 8.92 -9.84
C ILE A 218 5.30 8.56 -8.42
N PRO A 219 5.12 9.53 -7.52
CA PRO A 219 4.46 9.28 -6.24
C PRO A 219 3.10 8.60 -6.44
N ILE A 220 2.76 7.60 -5.63
CA ILE A 220 1.56 6.78 -5.85
C ILE A 220 0.25 7.60 -5.81
N ASP A 221 0.21 8.65 -5.00
CA ASP A 221 -0.89 9.61 -4.89
C ASP A 221 -1.11 10.41 -6.19
N GLN A 222 -0.05 10.60 -6.98
CA GLN A 222 -0.09 11.26 -8.28
C GLN A 222 -0.30 10.28 -9.44
N ALA A 223 -0.25 8.96 -9.20
CA ALA A 223 -0.31 7.94 -10.23
C ALA A 223 -1.55 8.11 -11.12
N ARG A 224 -2.74 8.26 -10.53
CA ARG A 224 -3.98 8.41 -11.30
C ARG A 224 -3.98 9.65 -12.19
N GLN A 225 -3.49 10.78 -11.68
CA GLN A 225 -3.46 12.03 -12.46
C GLN A 225 -2.50 11.95 -13.65
N ARG A 226 -1.36 11.24 -13.48
CA ARG A 226 -0.30 11.18 -14.48
C ARG A 226 -0.43 10.00 -15.45
N LEU A 227 -1.09 8.92 -15.02
CA LEU A 227 -1.16 7.64 -15.74
C LEU A 227 -2.56 7.32 -16.27
N ALA A 228 -3.62 7.92 -15.73
CA ALA A 228 -4.96 7.77 -16.29
C ALA A 228 -5.20 8.79 -17.42
N ARG A 229 -5.95 8.36 -18.43
CA ARG A 229 -6.40 9.15 -19.57
C ARG A 229 -7.83 9.66 -19.36
N ALA A 230 -8.66 8.90 -18.68
CA ALA A 230 -10.06 9.20 -18.47
C ALA A 230 -10.65 8.43 -17.29
N VAL A 231 -11.76 8.93 -16.76
CA VAL A 231 -12.65 8.19 -15.86
C VAL A 231 -13.85 7.70 -16.67
N ASP A 232 -14.16 6.42 -16.60
CA ASP A 232 -15.32 5.81 -17.27
C ASP A 232 -16.30 5.30 -16.22
N VAL A 233 -17.51 5.88 -16.23
CA VAL A 233 -18.58 5.55 -15.29
C VAL A 233 -19.60 4.72 -16.06
N ARG A 234 -19.69 3.43 -15.74
CA ARG A 234 -20.69 2.55 -16.31
C ARG A 234 -21.99 2.70 -15.56
N VAL A 235 -23.08 2.89 -16.28
CA VAL A 235 -24.40 3.14 -15.70
C VAL A 235 -25.45 2.15 -16.21
N LEU A 236 -26.38 1.80 -15.32
CA LEU A 236 -27.49 0.91 -15.63
C LEU A 236 -28.58 1.70 -16.36
N SER A 237 -28.77 1.40 -17.66
CA SER A 237 -29.78 2.10 -18.49
C SER A 237 -31.22 1.98 -17.99
N ARG A 238 -31.52 1.01 -17.11
CA ARG A 238 -32.86 0.82 -16.55
C ARG A 238 -33.15 1.73 -15.35
N VAL A 239 -32.11 2.24 -14.71
CA VAL A 239 -32.17 3.00 -13.45
C VAL A 239 -31.82 4.47 -13.69
N LEU A 240 -31.15 4.77 -14.79
CA LEU A 240 -30.79 6.13 -15.16
C LEU A 240 -32.01 6.89 -15.70
N ASP A 241 -32.62 7.71 -14.86
CA ASP A 241 -33.61 8.72 -15.22
C ASP A 241 -32.97 10.12 -15.28
N ASP A 242 -33.76 11.14 -15.63
CA ASP A 242 -33.28 12.52 -15.75
C ASP A 242 -32.70 13.04 -14.41
N SER A 243 -33.28 12.64 -13.27
CA SER A 243 -32.79 13.01 -11.93
C SER A 243 -31.41 12.43 -11.67
N GLY A 244 -31.21 11.13 -11.92
CA GLY A 244 -29.93 10.46 -11.73
C GLY A 244 -28.84 11.02 -12.66
N VAL A 245 -29.19 11.43 -13.88
CA VAL A 245 -28.24 12.12 -14.77
C VAL A 245 -27.79 13.45 -14.18
N ASP A 246 -28.72 14.24 -13.64
CA ASP A 246 -28.40 15.56 -13.09
C ASP A 246 -27.62 15.46 -11.77
N GLU A 247 -27.93 14.46 -10.93
CA GLU A 247 -27.15 14.12 -9.73
C GLU A 247 -25.70 13.76 -10.09
N LEU A 248 -25.49 12.85 -11.06
CA LEU A 248 -24.16 12.49 -11.53
C LEU A 248 -23.40 13.67 -12.11
N LYS A 249 -24.04 14.51 -12.93
CA LYS A 249 -23.43 15.75 -13.45
C LYS A 249 -23.01 16.68 -12.32
N GLN A 250 -23.83 16.83 -11.28
CA GLN A 250 -23.51 17.68 -10.14
C GLN A 250 -22.31 17.15 -9.37
N MET A 251 -22.28 15.84 -9.06
CA MET A 251 -21.15 15.19 -8.39
C MET A 251 -19.84 15.38 -9.18
N ILE A 252 -19.90 15.19 -10.50
CA ILE A 252 -18.76 15.31 -11.41
C ILE A 252 -18.30 16.77 -11.54
N SER A 253 -19.23 17.73 -11.54
CA SER A 253 -18.89 19.15 -11.68
C SER A 253 -18.28 19.75 -10.42
N ILE A 254 -18.65 19.24 -9.24
CA ILE A 254 -18.07 19.66 -7.96
C ILE A 254 -16.64 19.16 -7.81
N ASN A 255 -16.36 17.93 -8.26
CA ASN A 255 -15.05 17.33 -8.14
C ASN A 255 -14.16 17.66 -9.35
N GLY A 256 -13.75 18.92 -9.47
CA GLY A 256 -12.90 19.40 -10.56
C GLY A 256 -11.56 18.64 -10.72
N GLY A 257 -10.86 18.89 -11.82
CA GLY A 257 -9.55 18.28 -12.08
C GLY A 257 -9.18 18.31 -13.56
N THR A 258 -8.36 17.35 -14.00
CA THR A 258 -7.78 17.35 -15.36
C THR A 258 -8.26 16.20 -16.24
N LEU A 259 -8.87 15.15 -15.66
CA LEU A 259 -9.27 13.98 -16.43
C LEU A 259 -10.69 14.10 -16.98
N PRO A 260 -10.92 13.85 -18.27
CA PRO A 260 -12.27 13.80 -18.81
C PRO A 260 -13.06 12.61 -18.25
N VAL A 261 -14.37 12.78 -18.14
CA VAL A 261 -15.30 11.74 -17.69
C VAL A 261 -16.17 11.26 -18.85
N PHE A 262 -16.33 9.94 -18.95
CA PHE A 262 -17.21 9.29 -19.89
C PHE A 262 -18.30 8.52 -19.14
N LEU A 263 -19.51 8.52 -19.69
CA LEU A 263 -20.63 7.68 -19.26
C LEU A 263 -20.78 6.54 -20.27
N SER A 264 -20.69 5.31 -19.78
CA SER A 264 -20.86 4.10 -20.58
C SER A 264 -22.18 3.42 -20.26
N VAL A 265 -23.03 3.29 -21.27
CA VAL A 265 -24.39 2.73 -21.13
C VAL A 265 -24.49 1.48 -21.98
N ALA A 266 -24.79 0.34 -21.36
CA ALA A 266 -25.11 -0.89 -22.08
C ALA A 266 -26.52 -0.81 -22.70
N THR A 267 -26.60 -0.95 -24.02
CA THR A 267 -27.87 -0.90 -24.76
C THR A 267 -28.21 -2.24 -25.40
N LYS A 268 -29.50 -2.58 -25.43
CA LYS A 268 -29.97 -3.78 -26.13
C LYS A 268 -29.84 -3.55 -27.64
N GLY A 269 -28.92 -4.28 -28.29
CA GLY A 269 -28.78 -4.30 -29.76
C GLY A 269 -27.66 -3.42 -30.33
N HIS A 270 -27.12 -2.45 -29.58
CA HIS A 270 -26.03 -1.59 -30.05
C HIS A 270 -24.74 -1.69 -29.23
N GLY A 271 -24.68 -2.63 -28.27
CA GLY A 271 -23.53 -2.77 -27.38
C GLY A 271 -23.43 -1.62 -26.37
N THR A 272 -22.20 -1.29 -25.97
CA THR A 272 -21.94 -0.21 -25.01
C THR A 272 -21.74 1.11 -25.76
N LEU A 273 -22.60 2.09 -25.47
CA LEU A 273 -22.45 3.46 -25.95
C LEU A 273 -21.66 4.27 -24.92
N ARG A 274 -20.64 5.01 -25.39
CA ARG A 274 -19.74 5.81 -24.54
C ARG A 274 -19.93 7.30 -24.85
N PHE A 275 -20.32 8.08 -23.85
CA PHE A 275 -20.62 9.51 -23.99
C PHE A 275 -19.65 10.34 -23.16
N ARG A 276 -18.98 11.32 -23.77
CA ARG A 276 -18.15 12.27 -23.02
C ARG A 276 -19.03 13.33 -22.36
N ILE A 277 -18.84 13.53 -21.05
CA ILE A 277 -19.45 14.67 -20.36
C ILE A 277 -18.69 15.94 -20.75
N GLN A 278 -19.37 16.85 -21.43
CA GLN A 278 -18.77 18.11 -21.91
C GLN A 278 -18.59 19.10 -20.75
N GLY A 279 -17.50 19.85 -20.77
CA GLY A 279 -17.24 20.90 -19.78
C GLY A 279 -16.87 20.41 -18.38
N SER A 280 -16.66 19.10 -18.20
CA SER A 280 -16.29 18.50 -16.92
C SER A 280 -14.97 17.75 -17.00
N SER A 281 -14.13 17.98 -16.01
CA SER A 281 -12.90 17.23 -15.78
C SER A 281 -12.71 17.03 -14.27
N VAL A 282 -12.17 15.89 -13.89
CA VAL A 282 -12.15 15.44 -12.49
C VAL A 282 -10.77 14.99 -12.03
N ASN A 283 -10.58 15.01 -10.72
CA ASN A 283 -9.47 14.32 -10.06
C ASN A 283 -10.01 13.01 -9.43
N PRO A 284 -9.56 11.82 -9.87
CA PRO A 284 -10.12 10.54 -9.44
C PRO A 284 -9.62 10.11 -8.06
N THR A 285 -9.95 10.90 -7.04
CA THR A 285 -9.67 10.56 -5.63
C THR A 285 -10.49 9.35 -5.19
N ASP A 286 -10.03 8.63 -4.17
CA ASP A 286 -10.80 7.50 -3.60
C ASP A 286 -12.17 7.95 -3.10
N GLU A 287 -12.25 9.10 -2.44
CA GLU A 287 -13.52 9.66 -1.97
C GLU A 287 -14.49 9.93 -3.13
N PHE A 288 -14.00 10.45 -4.25
CA PHE A 288 -14.84 10.70 -5.42
C PHE A 288 -15.31 9.41 -6.09
N ILE A 289 -14.41 8.43 -6.29
CA ILE A 289 -14.75 7.14 -6.87
C ILE A 289 -15.79 6.43 -5.99
N ALA A 290 -15.57 6.39 -4.68
CA ALA A 290 -16.51 5.79 -3.73
C ALA A 290 -17.89 6.46 -3.75
N LYS A 291 -17.94 7.80 -3.87
CA LYS A 291 -19.21 8.53 -4.02
C LYS A 291 -19.94 8.13 -5.30
N LEU A 292 -19.23 8.02 -6.43
CA LEU A 292 -19.81 7.58 -7.69
C LEU A 292 -20.30 6.13 -7.59
N GLU A 293 -19.51 5.22 -7.04
CA GLU A 293 -19.88 3.80 -6.87
C GLU A 293 -21.07 3.61 -5.93
N ALA A 294 -21.29 4.52 -4.97
CA ALA A 294 -22.45 4.50 -4.09
C ALA A 294 -23.75 4.98 -4.77
N HIS A 295 -23.68 5.60 -5.95
CA HIS A 295 -24.84 6.10 -6.66
C HIS A 295 -25.64 4.95 -7.29
N SER A 296 -26.96 4.92 -7.08
CA SER A 296 -27.84 3.79 -7.46
C SER A 296 -27.83 3.43 -8.95
N ALA A 297 -27.61 4.42 -9.83
CA ALA A 297 -27.53 4.23 -11.27
C ALA A 297 -26.14 3.79 -11.77
N VAL A 298 -25.10 3.84 -10.94
CA VAL A 298 -23.72 3.48 -11.30
C VAL A 298 -23.52 1.98 -11.05
N GLU A 299 -23.06 1.29 -12.08
CA GLU A 299 -22.71 -0.13 -12.01
C GLU A 299 -21.24 -0.31 -11.62
N ASP A 300 -20.36 0.51 -12.20
CA ASP A 300 -18.91 0.41 -12.02
C ASP A 300 -18.24 1.72 -12.42
N VAL A 301 -17.07 2.00 -11.83
CA VAL A 301 -16.22 3.14 -12.17
C VAL A 301 -14.84 2.62 -12.52
N THR A 302 -14.34 2.90 -13.71
CA THR A 302 -13.03 2.45 -14.15
C THR A 302 -12.16 3.64 -14.56
N LEU A 303 -10.86 3.50 -14.36
CA LEU A 303 -9.88 4.43 -14.88
C LEU A 303 -9.25 3.82 -16.12
N GLU A 304 -9.17 4.61 -17.19
CA GLU A 304 -8.54 4.18 -18.43
C GLU A 304 -7.07 4.59 -18.40
N ALA A 305 -6.14 3.63 -18.36
CA ALA A 305 -4.71 3.91 -18.34
C ALA A 305 -4.21 4.47 -19.69
N ILE A 306 -3.16 5.30 -19.64
CA ILE A 306 -2.42 5.73 -20.83
C ILE A 306 -1.68 4.52 -21.40
N GLU A 307 -1.85 4.26 -22.70
CA GLU A 307 -1.03 3.26 -23.39
C GLU A 307 0.44 3.69 -23.35
N LEU A 308 1.29 2.85 -22.77
CA LEU A 308 2.73 2.97 -22.93
C LEU A 308 3.04 2.68 -24.40
N LYS A 309 3.24 3.73 -25.20
CA LYS A 309 3.69 3.58 -26.58
C LYS A 309 4.97 2.75 -26.57
N ARG A 310 4.93 1.57 -27.19
CA ARG A 310 6.15 0.94 -27.68
C ARG A 310 6.77 1.94 -28.63
N GLU A 311 7.91 2.54 -28.28
CA GLU A 311 8.69 3.24 -29.29
C GLU A 311 9.08 2.18 -30.33
N GLU A 312 8.38 2.18 -31.46
CA GLU A 312 8.83 1.48 -32.65
C GLU A 312 10.20 2.06 -32.98
N GLN A 313 11.24 1.23 -32.83
CA GLN A 313 12.58 1.56 -33.29
C GLN A 313 12.48 2.12 -34.70
N PRO A 314 13.08 3.29 -35.00
CA PRO A 314 13.02 3.85 -36.34
C PRO A 314 13.66 2.83 -37.29
N ASN A 315 12.82 2.26 -38.14
CA ASN A 315 13.15 1.20 -39.07
C ASN A 315 14.12 1.73 -40.14
N GLY A 316 15.41 1.77 -39.81
CA GLY A 316 16.50 2.26 -40.65
C GLY A 316 16.87 1.31 -41.79
N ARG A 317 15.91 0.89 -42.62
CA ARG A 317 16.21 0.29 -43.91
C ARG A 317 16.44 1.38 -44.96
N ARG A 318 17.67 1.85 -45.10
CA ARG A 318 18.19 2.35 -46.39
C ARG A 318 19.11 1.30 -47.00
N ARG A 319 18.48 0.32 -47.67
CA ARG A 319 19.15 -0.60 -48.60
C ARG A 319 19.59 0.23 -49.81
N ARG A 320 20.85 0.68 -49.84
CA ARG A 320 21.46 1.25 -51.04
C ARG A 320 21.63 0.13 -52.07
N GLN A 321 20.69 0.03 -53.01
CA GLN A 321 20.94 -0.57 -54.32
C GLN A 321 21.83 0.41 -55.09
N ASN A 322 23.14 0.16 -55.14
CA ASN A 322 23.97 0.70 -56.21
C ASN A 322 24.03 -0.36 -57.31
N GLY A 323 23.20 -0.17 -58.35
CA GLY A 323 23.37 -0.81 -59.63
C GLY A 323 24.60 -0.23 -60.32
N ASN A 324 25.68 -0.99 -60.36
CA ASN A 324 26.85 -0.66 -61.14
C ASN A 324 26.62 -1.15 -62.58
N ARG A 325 26.05 -0.29 -63.42
CA ARG A 325 26.15 -0.38 -64.89
C ARG A 325 27.25 0.57 -65.31
N ASN A 326 28.40 0.05 -65.72
CA ASN A 326 29.31 0.75 -66.61
C ASN A 326 29.83 -0.25 -67.64
N ALA A 327 29.21 -0.20 -68.80
CA ALA A 327 29.71 -0.77 -70.04
C ALA A 327 29.86 0.41 -71.01
N TYR A 328 31.10 0.85 -71.22
CA TYR A 328 31.52 1.57 -72.41
C TYR A 328 32.83 0.96 -72.87
N ALA A 329 32.78 0.41 -74.08
CA ALA A 329 33.91 -0.06 -74.86
C ALA A 329 34.52 1.10 -75.69
N VAL A 330 35.64 0.77 -76.34
CA VAL A 330 36.42 1.53 -77.35
C VAL A 330 37.50 2.43 -76.73
N GLY A 331 38.79 2.31 -77.02
CA GLY A 331 39.54 1.47 -77.96
C GLY A 331 40.85 2.16 -78.32
N ALA A 332 41.97 1.42 -78.29
CA ALA A 332 43.21 1.58 -79.06
C ALA A 332 44.25 0.57 -78.52
#